data_AF-A0A4R0QH82-F1
#
_entry.id   AF-A0A4R0QH82-F1
#
_cell.length_a   1.000
_cell.length_b   1.000
_cell.length_c   1.000
_cell.angle_alpha   90.00
_cell.angle_beta   90.00
_cell.angle_gamma   90.00
#
_symmetry.space_group_name_H-M   'P 1'
#
loop_
_entity.id
_entity.type
_entity.pdbx_description
1 polymer ?
#
loop_
_entity_poly.entity_id
_entity_poly.type
_entity_poly.pdbx_seq_one_letter_code
_entity_poly.pdbx_strand_id
1 'polypeptide(L)'
;MSVHAPESLFKDKRGVCQAYAVMFRDLAVEAGLNAWYVTGSTNQSRDANHAWNIVEINGVKYYVDTTWNDVTGNYRNSYFLVGRNTLSRDHSIDQAYADLYNDIPAYDYDRR
;
A
#
# COMPACT_ATOMS: atom_id res chain seq x y z
N MET A 1 -9.03 -17.66 -30.76
CA MET A 1 -7.65 -18.05 -30.37
C MET A 1 -6.93 -16.75 -30.04
N SER A 2 -7.08 -16.20 -28.83
CA SER A 2 -6.45 -16.58 -27.55
C SER A 2 -4.92 -16.66 -27.67
N VAL A 3 -4.23 -15.64 -27.14
CA VAL A 3 -3.23 -15.70 -26.03
C VAL A 3 -2.21 -14.55 -26.15
N HIS A 4 -2.59 -13.31 -25.78
CA HIS A 4 -1.62 -12.23 -25.45
C HIS A 4 -2.09 -11.30 -24.31
N ALA A 5 -3.17 -11.66 -23.61
CA ALA A 5 -3.74 -10.89 -22.50
C ALA A 5 -3.11 -11.17 -21.12
N PRO A 6 -2.50 -12.34 -20.82
CA PRO A 6 -1.90 -12.56 -19.50
C PRO A 6 -0.56 -11.86 -19.31
N GLU A 7 0.34 -11.86 -20.31
CA GLU A 7 1.71 -11.36 -20.09
C GLU A 7 1.82 -9.83 -19.94
N SER A 8 0.93 -9.05 -20.56
CA SER A 8 0.86 -7.60 -20.35
C SER A 8 0.33 -7.27 -18.96
N LEU A 9 -0.63 -8.05 -18.43
CA LEU A 9 -1.18 -7.83 -17.09
C LEU A 9 -0.13 -8.04 -15.99
N PHE A 10 0.83 -8.95 -16.20
CA PHE A 10 1.97 -9.15 -15.29
C PHE A 10 3.06 -8.06 -15.41
N LYS A 11 3.14 -7.37 -16.55
CA LYS A 11 3.90 -6.11 -16.68
C LYS A 11 3.15 -4.92 -16.07
N ASP A 12 1.82 -4.96 -16.12
CA ASP A 12 0.88 -3.97 -15.58
C ASP A 12 0.48 -4.25 -14.13
N LYS A 13 1.37 -4.84 -13.31
CA LYS A 13 1.19 -4.87 -11.84
C LYS A 13 0.84 -3.49 -11.28
N ARG A 14 1.31 -2.44 -11.96
CA ARG A 14 0.98 -1.03 -11.75
C ARG A 14 -0.52 -0.73 -11.81
N GLY A 15 -1.24 -1.26 -12.81
CA GLY A 15 -2.65 -0.98 -13.00
C GLY A 15 -3.53 -1.59 -11.90
N VAL A 16 -3.19 -2.80 -11.47
CA VAL A 16 -3.94 -3.53 -10.44
C VAL A 16 -3.68 -2.95 -9.05
N CYS A 17 -2.41 -2.70 -8.67
CA CYS A 17 -2.10 -2.13 -7.35
C CYS A 17 -2.66 -0.70 -7.21
N GLN A 18 -2.56 0.09 -8.27
CA GLN A 18 -3.12 1.44 -8.31
C GLN A 18 -4.65 1.46 -8.18
N ALA A 19 -5.37 0.58 -8.89
CA ALA A 19 -6.84 0.54 -8.82
C ALA A 19 -7.34 0.22 -7.41
N TYR A 20 -6.72 -0.76 -6.73
CA TYR A 20 -7.09 -1.10 -5.35
C TYR A 20 -6.77 0.03 -4.37
N ALA A 21 -5.58 0.63 -4.47
CA ALA A 21 -5.19 1.72 -3.58
C ALA A 21 -6.07 2.98 -3.77
N VAL A 22 -6.47 3.30 -5.00
CA VAL A 22 -7.41 4.39 -5.27
C VAL A 22 -8.79 4.08 -4.68
N MET A 23 -9.32 2.89 -4.94
CA MET A 23 -10.64 2.48 -4.43
C MET A 23 -10.69 2.49 -2.90
N PHE A 24 -9.65 1.99 -2.23
CA PHE A 24 -9.59 2.01 -0.78
C PHE A 24 -9.55 3.44 -0.23
N ARG A 25 -8.75 4.33 -0.85
CA ARG A 25 -8.71 5.74 -0.46
C ARG A 25 -10.09 6.39 -0.58
N ASP A 26 -10.80 6.15 -1.68
CA ASP A 26 -12.11 6.76 -1.90
C ASP A 26 -13.12 6.26 -0.86
N LEU A 27 -13.14 4.96 -0.55
CA LEU A 27 -13.98 4.41 0.50
C LEU A 27 -13.63 4.94 1.90
N ALA A 28 -12.34 5.09 2.21
CA ALA A 28 -11.90 5.63 3.50
C ALA A 28 -12.31 7.10 3.67
N VAL A 29 -12.19 7.90 2.60
CA VAL A 29 -12.64 9.30 2.58
C VAL A 29 -14.15 9.40 2.74
N GLU A 30 -14.92 8.57 2.03
CA GLU A 30 -16.38 8.49 2.19
C GLU A 30 -16.79 8.04 3.60
N ALA A 31 -15.97 7.21 4.26
CA ALA A 31 -16.16 6.82 5.66
C ALA A 31 -15.74 7.91 6.67
N GLY A 32 -15.29 9.08 6.21
CA GLY A 32 -14.89 10.20 7.06
C GLY A 32 -13.46 10.14 7.59
N LEU A 33 -12.61 9.29 7.01
CA LEU A 33 -11.19 9.18 7.38
C LEU A 33 -10.32 10.04 6.46
N ASN A 34 -9.24 10.59 7.00
CA ASN A 34 -8.19 11.17 6.17
C ASN A 34 -7.36 10.03 5.57
N ALA A 35 -7.34 9.93 4.23
CA ALA A 35 -6.60 8.90 3.52
C ALA A 35 -5.91 9.44 2.26
N TRP A 36 -4.70 8.93 1.99
CA TRP A 36 -3.87 9.31 0.87
C TRP A 36 -3.53 8.09 0.02
N TYR A 37 -3.47 8.29 -1.29
CA TYR A 37 -2.85 7.38 -2.24
C TYR A 37 -1.39 7.79 -2.39
N VAL A 38 -0.46 6.84 -2.25
CA VAL A 38 0.97 7.08 -2.40
C VAL A 38 1.61 6.02 -3.27
N THR A 39 2.74 6.39 -3.87
CA THR A 39 3.54 5.53 -4.74
C THR A 39 4.94 5.36 -4.17
N GLY A 40 5.59 4.31 -4.63
CA GLY A 40 6.98 4.04 -4.31
C GLY A 40 7.47 2.80 -5.01
N SER A 41 8.44 2.12 -4.38
CA SER A 41 9.05 0.92 -4.91
C SER A 41 9.14 -0.21 -3.88
N THR A 42 9.21 -1.45 -4.36
CA THR A 42 9.41 -2.65 -3.53
C THR A 42 10.65 -3.43 -3.95
N ASN A 43 11.24 -4.16 -3.01
CA ASN A 43 12.44 -4.97 -3.26
C ASN A 43 12.17 -6.31 -3.97
N GLN A 44 10.93 -6.65 -4.31
CA GLN A 44 10.53 -7.98 -4.78
C GLN A 44 10.43 -8.16 -6.30
N SER A 45 10.65 -7.13 -7.14
CA SER A 45 10.67 -7.35 -8.60
C SER A 45 11.44 -6.31 -9.41
N ARG A 46 11.79 -6.68 -10.65
CA ARG A 46 12.52 -5.83 -11.62
C ARG A 46 11.73 -4.59 -12.08
N ASP A 47 10.40 -4.63 -11.95
CA ASP A 47 9.49 -3.50 -12.10
C ASP A 47 9.00 -3.08 -10.71
N ALA A 48 9.89 -2.43 -9.96
CA ALA A 48 9.74 -2.20 -8.52
C ALA A 48 8.58 -1.27 -8.14
N ASN A 49 7.94 -0.56 -9.08
CA ASN A 49 6.93 0.44 -8.77
C ASN A 49 5.67 -0.16 -8.13
N HIS A 50 5.20 0.47 -7.06
CA HIS A 50 4.08 0.01 -6.25
C HIS A 50 3.24 1.17 -5.72
N ALA A 51 2.01 0.87 -5.30
CA ALA A 51 1.10 1.87 -4.75
C ALA A 51 0.32 1.30 -3.57
N TRP A 52 0.14 2.14 -2.55
CA TRP A 52 -0.57 1.80 -1.31
C TRP A 52 -1.21 3.05 -0.71
N ASN A 53 -1.77 2.93 0.48
CA ASN A 53 -2.45 4.00 1.18
C ASN A 53 -1.79 4.38 2.49
N ILE A 54 -2.00 5.63 2.88
CA ILE A 54 -1.80 6.11 4.24
C ILE A 54 -3.17 6.50 4.77
N VAL A 55 -3.49 6.10 6.01
CA VAL A 55 -4.76 6.42 6.67
C VAL A 55 -4.47 7.02 8.04
N GLU A 56 -5.22 8.05 8.40
CA GLU A 56 -5.18 8.64 9.73
C GLU A 56 -6.30 8.05 10.61
N ILE A 57 -5.91 7.49 11.74
CA ILE A 57 -6.81 6.96 12.77
C ILE A 57 -6.50 7.68 14.08
N ASN A 58 -7.50 8.36 14.65
CA ASN A 58 -7.35 9.13 15.90
C ASN A 58 -6.15 10.10 15.89
N GLY A 59 -5.92 10.76 14.74
CA GLY A 59 -4.81 11.72 14.56
C GLY A 59 -3.44 11.09 14.32
N VAL A 60 -3.35 9.76 14.15
CA VAL A 60 -2.09 9.06 13.89
C VAL A 60 -2.16 8.38 12.52
N LYS A 61 -1.13 8.60 11.69
CA LYS A 61 -1.04 8.06 10.33
C LYS A 61 -0.42 6.66 10.33
N TYR A 62 -0.99 5.76 9.54
CA TYR A 62 -0.48 4.40 9.33
C TYR A 62 -0.55 4.00 7.87
N TYR A 63 0.29 3.05 7.48
CA TYR A 63 0.24 2.47 6.15
C TYR A 63 -0.84 1.39 6.05
N VAL A 64 -1.48 1.34 4.88
CA VAL A 64 -2.36 0.26 4.45
C VAL A 64 -1.96 -0.12 3.03
N ASP A 65 -1.38 -1.30 2.85
CA ASP A 65 -1.17 -1.90 1.53
C ASP A 65 -2.21 -3.00 1.29
N THR A 66 -3.21 -2.67 0.47
CA THR A 66 -4.32 -3.57 0.11
C THR A 66 -3.98 -4.57 -0.98
N THR A 67 -2.81 -4.44 -1.61
CA THR A 67 -2.48 -5.11 -2.88
C THR A 67 -1.63 -6.35 -2.67
N TRP A 68 -0.97 -6.46 -1.52
CA TRP A 68 -0.16 -7.61 -1.10
C TRP A 68 -0.89 -8.57 -0.18
N ASN A 69 -2.21 -8.67 -0.31
CA ASN A 69 -3.02 -9.60 0.45
C ASN A 69 -3.34 -10.91 -0.30
N ASP A 70 -2.62 -11.20 -1.41
CA ASP A 70 -2.82 -12.40 -2.26
C ASP A 70 -1.56 -13.31 -2.33
N VAL A 71 -0.88 -13.50 -1.19
CA VAL A 71 0.07 -14.61 -1.02
C VAL A 71 -0.57 -15.68 -0.18
N THR A 72 -0.74 -16.86 -0.77
CA THR A 72 -1.28 -18.10 -0.21
C THR A 72 -0.52 -18.56 1.04
N GLY A 73 -0.75 -17.91 2.17
CA GLY A 73 -0.11 -18.19 3.46
C GLY A 73 -0.74 -17.38 4.59
N ASN A 74 -0.30 -17.63 5.82
CA ASN A 74 -0.79 -17.05 7.09
C ASN A 74 -0.56 -15.52 7.24
N TYR A 75 -0.52 -14.76 6.15
CA TYR A 75 -0.19 -13.34 6.05
C TYR A 75 -1.43 -12.42 5.97
N ARG A 76 -2.56 -12.84 6.53
CA ARG A 76 -3.75 -11.97 6.64
C ARG A 76 -3.37 -10.74 7.45
N ASN A 77 -3.54 -9.54 6.87
CA ASN A 77 -3.33 -8.24 7.51
C ASN A 77 -1.86 -7.86 7.80
N SER A 78 -0.88 -8.41 7.08
CA SER A 78 0.55 -8.08 7.30
C SER A 78 0.92 -6.62 7.03
N TYR A 79 0.12 -5.89 6.25
CA TYR A 79 0.33 -4.47 5.93
C TYR A 79 -0.90 -3.60 6.21
N PHE A 80 -1.77 -4.02 7.12
CA PHE A 80 -2.93 -3.23 7.55
C PHE A 80 -2.62 -2.46 8.84
N LEU A 81 -2.72 -1.13 8.80
CA LEU A 81 -2.43 -0.21 9.92
C LEU A 81 -1.05 -0.43 10.53
N VAL A 82 -0.03 -0.44 9.65
CA VAL A 82 1.36 -0.69 10.06
C VAL A 82 2.18 0.60 10.09
N GLY A 83 3.17 0.62 10.96
CA GLY A 83 4.13 1.71 11.10
C GLY A 83 5.28 1.60 10.11
N ARG A 84 6.23 2.55 10.21
CA ARG A 84 7.39 2.62 9.31
C ARG A 84 8.26 1.36 9.36
N ASN A 85 8.54 0.81 10.54
CA ASN A 85 9.46 -0.33 10.65
C ASN A 85 8.96 -1.56 9.89
N THR A 86 7.64 -1.74 9.82
CA THR A 86 7.02 -2.89 9.19
C THR A 86 6.97 -2.73 7.68
N LEU A 87 6.51 -1.59 7.17
CA LEU A 87 6.41 -1.38 5.72
C LEU A 87 7.79 -1.16 5.07
N SER A 88 8.69 -0.41 5.72
CA SER A 88 10.00 -0.06 5.15
C SER A 88 11.00 -1.22 5.06
N ARG A 89 10.64 -2.41 5.54
CA ARG A 89 11.44 -3.63 5.35
C ARG A 89 11.54 -4.02 3.87
N ASP A 90 10.49 -3.75 3.11
CA ASP A 90 10.38 -4.16 1.71
C ASP A 90 9.80 -3.08 0.79
N HIS A 91 9.29 -1.97 1.34
CA HIS A 91 8.80 -0.82 0.59
C HIS A 91 9.67 0.43 0.79
N SER A 92 9.80 1.24 -0.26
CA SER A 92 10.41 2.56 -0.25
C SER A 92 9.44 3.56 -0.86
N ILE A 93 8.94 4.50 -0.06
CA ILE A 93 8.03 5.55 -0.54
C ILE A 93 8.76 6.57 -1.41
N ASP A 94 8.09 7.12 -2.42
CA ASP A 94 8.66 8.18 -3.24
C ASP A 94 8.93 9.45 -2.41
N GLN A 95 10.02 10.16 -2.72
CA GLN A 95 10.43 11.38 -2.00
C GLN A 95 9.37 12.49 -2.00
N ALA A 96 8.46 12.48 -2.98
CA ALA A 96 7.34 13.41 -3.06
C ALA A 96 6.42 13.35 -1.82
N TYR A 97 6.45 12.26 -1.06
CA TYR A 97 5.63 12.03 0.13
C TYR A 97 6.42 12.07 1.45
N ALA A 98 7.61 12.71 1.46
CA ALA A 98 8.47 12.77 2.64
C ALA A 98 7.77 13.33 3.90
N ASP A 99 6.90 14.33 3.73
CA ASP A 99 6.14 14.91 4.84
C ASP A 99 5.19 13.88 5.47
N LEU A 100 4.45 13.14 4.63
CA LEU A 100 3.58 12.07 5.11
C LEU A 100 4.37 10.93 5.76
N TYR A 101 5.53 10.59 5.20
CA TYR A 101 6.43 9.58 5.76
C TYR A 101 6.89 9.94 7.17
N ASN A 102 7.29 11.20 7.41
CA ASN A 102 7.83 11.64 8.70
C ASN A 102 6.79 11.61 9.83
N ASP A 103 5.51 11.74 9.50
CA ASP A 103 4.41 11.71 10.47
C ASP A 103 3.99 10.29 10.88
N ILE A 104 4.51 9.24 10.23
CA ILE A 104 4.13 7.86 10.52
C ILE A 104 5.00 7.32 11.68
N PRO A 105 4.40 6.73 12.71
CA PRO A 105 5.14 6.16 13.83
C PRO A 105 5.98 4.96 13.39
N ALA A 106 7.00 4.62 14.18
CA ALA A 106 7.82 3.44 13.92
C ALA A 106 7.07 2.12 14.20
N TYR A 107 6.03 2.17 15.04
CA TYR A 107 5.28 1.00 15.52
C TYR A 107 3.92 0.85 14.81
N ASP A 108 3.40 -0.37 14.81
CA ASP A 108 2.09 -0.70 14.24
C ASP A 108 0.94 -0.31 15.18
N TYR A 109 -0.25 -0.12 14.63
CA TYR A 109 -1.45 0.13 15.42
C TYR A 109 -1.76 -1.05 16.36
N ASP A 110 -2.13 -0.76 17.62
CA ASP A 110 -2.51 -1.78 18.60
C ASP A 110 -3.92 -2.31 18.31
N ARG A 111 -3.97 -3.45 17.62
CA ARG A 111 -5.21 -4.14 17.20
C ARG A 111 -5.74 -5.01 18.35
N ARG A 112 -6.23 -4.40 19.44
CA ARG A 112 -6.90 -5.12 20.53
C ARG A 112 -8.36 -5.43 20.22
#